data_AF-A0A9L0IKV2-F1
#
_entry.id   AF-A0A9L0IKV2-F1
#
_cell.length_a   1.000
_cell.length_b   1.000
_cell.length_c   1.000
_cell.angle_alpha   90.00
_cell.angle_beta   90.00
_cell.angle_gamma   90.00
#
_symmetry.space_group_name_H-M   'P 1'
#
loop_
_entity.id
_entity.type
_entity.pdbx_description
1 polymer ?
#
loop_
_entity_poly.entity_id
_entity_poly.type
_entity_poly.pdbx_seq_one_letter_code
_entity_poly.pdbx_strand_id
1 'polypeptide(L)'
;MSEGALTNHHSVVLVLLQDQGVFRAGQWSQQAIIHHGLHHGSQIPCIQMALQAHYDVIVLNPNDNFVDLKMEKEWKSLLKQSIESPSLKMAQAESFLSFQHPLQGLPKRCSHTPEEHVAYVWDHFISRTEGKNVAFIVHGYGGLVFMDLLVRRKWEVMSKVYAVALIDSDHHVGHQLGSDGQLLAWIKHHCREWVTSPKPLDKLAATVLKKEFPVVSAGTEKHSLAPSSSLQSIFKYFKKALKAKTTITFSQVPIETRSSTKRKQSA
;
A
#
# COMPACT_ATOMS: atom_id res chain seq x y z
N MET A 1 4.29 -6.41 -9.09
CA MET A 1 5.19 -6.43 -7.92
C MET A 1 6.63 -6.40 -8.42
N SER A 2 7.56 -5.73 -7.74
CA SER A 2 8.98 -5.75 -8.11
C SER A 2 9.62 -7.13 -7.87
N GLU A 3 10.65 -7.46 -8.63
CA GLU A 3 11.32 -8.78 -8.59
C GLU A 3 11.85 -9.14 -7.19
N GLY A 4 12.39 -8.15 -6.47
CA GLY A 4 12.94 -8.31 -5.12
C GLY A 4 11.91 -8.35 -4.00
N ALA A 5 10.63 -8.04 -4.27
CA ALA A 5 9.65 -7.77 -3.21
C ALA A 5 9.43 -8.92 -2.23
N LEU A 6 9.59 -10.16 -2.68
CA LEU A 6 9.48 -11.35 -1.81
C LEU A 6 10.82 -11.96 -1.42
N THR A 7 11.88 -11.69 -2.16
CA THR A 7 13.17 -12.41 -2.06
C THR A 7 14.29 -11.59 -1.42
N ASN A 8 14.27 -10.26 -1.56
CA ASN A 8 15.34 -9.40 -1.03
C ASN A 8 15.16 -9.09 0.46
N HIS A 9 15.94 -9.74 1.33
CA HIS A 9 15.80 -9.63 2.79
C HIS A 9 16.22 -8.27 3.39
N HIS A 10 16.85 -7.37 2.61
CA HIS A 10 17.37 -6.09 3.12
C HIS A 10 16.56 -4.87 2.65
N SER A 11 15.55 -5.05 1.80
CA SER A 11 14.72 -3.97 1.28
C SER A 11 13.48 -3.70 2.13
N VAL A 12 13.02 -2.45 2.07
CA VAL A 12 11.68 -2.07 2.54
C VAL A 12 10.67 -2.41 1.45
N VAL A 13 9.51 -2.95 1.81
CA VAL A 13 8.41 -3.19 0.88
C VAL A 13 7.39 -2.06 1.01
N LEU A 14 7.14 -1.34 -0.08
CA LEU A 14 6.07 -0.37 -0.20
C LEU A 14 4.84 -1.00 -0.84
N VAL A 15 3.71 -0.94 -0.16
CA VAL A 15 2.42 -1.42 -0.64
C VAL A 15 1.57 -0.24 -1.07
N LEU A 16 1.07 -0.26 -2.30
CA LEU A 16 0.17 0.76 -2.84
C LEU A 16 -1.27 0.25 -2.82
N LEU A 17 -2.11 0.92 -2.05
CA LEU A 17 -3.53 0.62 -1.89
C LEU A 17 -4.37 1.80 -2.41
N GLN A 18 -5.09 1.53 -3.48
CA GLN A 18 -5.91 2.51 -4.21
C GLN A 18 -7.31 2.65 -3.60
N ASP A 19 -8.01 3.71 -4.03
CA ASP A 19 -9.41 3.95 -3.73
C ASP A 19 -10.34 2.94 -4.42
N GLN A 20 -11.59 2.87 -3.96
CA GLN A 20 -12.64 2.06 -4.56
C GLN A 20 -13.10 2.63 -5.90
N GLY A 21 -13.69 1.78 -6.74
CA GLY A 21 -14.31 2.18 -7.99
C GLY A 21 -13.72 1.46 -9.20
N VAL A 22 -13.76 2.13 -10.35
CA VAL A 22 -13.35 1.54 -11.66
C VAL A 22 -11.84 1.51 -11.87
N PHE A 23 -11.05 1.86 -10.85
CA PHE A 23 -9.60 1.95 -10.93
C PHE A 23 -8.96 0.57 -10.93
N ARG A 24 -8.02 0.35 -11.84
CA ARG A 24 -7.18 -0.84 -11.90
C ARG A 24 -5.82 -0.56 -11.26
N ALA A 25 -5.12 -1.64 -10.89
CA ALA A 25 -3.73 -1.57 -10.44
C ALA A 25 -2.90 -0.62 -11.31
N GLY A 26 -2.16 0.29 -10.66
CA GLY A 26 -1.37 1.31 -11.33
C GLY A 26 -2.08 2.66 -11.50
N GLN A 27 -3.33 2.80 -11.08
CA GLN A 27 -4.10 4.04 -11.20
C GLN A 27 -4.46 4.64 -9.83
N TRP A 28 -4.40 5.96 -9.74
CA TRP A 28 -5.00 6.73 -8.65
C TRP A 28 -6.34 7.36 -9.07
N SER A 29 -6.43 7.89 -10.30
CA SER A 29 -7.66 8.49 -10.81
C SER A 29 -7.66 8.58 -12.34
N GLN A 30 -8.72 8.06 -12.98
CA GLN A 30 -8.92 8.22 -14.42
C GLN A 30 -9.11 9.68 -14.82
N GLN A 31 -9.82 10.47 -14.01
CA GLN A 31 -10.00 11.90 -14.25
C GLN A 31 -8.65 12.63 -14.25
N ALA A 32 -7.79 12.34 -13.27
CA ALA A 32 -6.45 12.94 -13.25
C ALA A 32 -5.59 12.47 -14.42
N ILE A 33 -5.71 11.21 -14.87
CA ILE A 33 -5.02 10.74 -16.08
C ILE A 33 -5.46 11.56 -17.31
N ILE A 34 -6.77 11.73 -17.49
CA ILE A 34 -7.34 12.41 -18.66
C ILE A 34 -6.97 13.90 -18.66
N HIS A 35 -7.10 14.58 -17.52
CA HIS A 35 -6.94 16.04 -17.45
C HIS A 35 -5.52 16.51 -17.13
N HIS A 36 -4.72 15.67 -16.46
CA HIS A 36 -3.41 16.05 -15.92
C HIS A 36 -2.30 15.05 -16.31
N GLY A 37 -2.63 13.99 -17.04
CA GLY A 37 -1.68 12.99 -17.53
C GLY A 37 -1.36 11.90 -16.52
N LEU A 38 -0.60 10.90 -17.00
CA LEU A 38 -0.18 9.75 -16.20
C LEU A 38 0.66 10.16 -14.98
N HIS A 39 1.40 11.27 -15.07
CA HIS A 39 2.18 11.78 -13.95
C HIS A 39 1.32 12.14 -12.73
N HIS A 40 0.05 12.53 -12.93
CA HIS A 40 -0.81 12.91 -11.81
C HIS A 40 -1.81 11.82 -11.42
N GLY A 41 -2.32 11.08 -12.40
CA GLY A 41 -3.37 10.09 -12.15
C GLY A 41 -2.93 8.63 -12.06
N SER A 42 -1.63 8.32 -12.26
CA SER A 42 -1.11 6.96 -12.14
C SER A 42 -0.18 6.78 -10.95
N GLN A 43 0.08 5.52 -10.60
CA GLN A 43 1.03 5.12 -9.57
C GLN A 43 2.49 5.14 -10.06
N ILE A 44 2.75 5.41 -11.35
CA ILE A 44 4.09 5.36 -11.96
C ILE A 44 5.09 6.25 -11.21
N PRO A 45 4.80 7.53 -10.90
CA PRO A 45 5.76 8.37 -10.17
C PRO A 45 6.04 7.86 -8.76
N CYS A 46 5.02 7.28 -8.10
CA CYS A 46 5.19 6.65 -6.80
C CYS A 46 6.12 5.44 -6.87
N ILE A 47 5.95 4.58 -7.90
CA ILE A 47 6.82 3.43 -8.15
C ILE A 47 8.25 3.91 -8.44
N GLN A 48 8.43 4.92 -9.29
CA GLN A 48 9.75 5.48 -9.61
C GLN A 48 10.46 6.01 -8.36
N MET A 49 9.75 6.78 -7.52
CA MET A 49 10.31 7.30 -6.26
C MET A 49 10.64 6.17 -5.28
N ALA A 50 9.83 5.12 -5.21
CA ALA A 50 10.10 3.95 -4.38
C ALA A 50 11.38 3.24 -4.81
N LEU A 51 11.55 2.99 -6.11
CA LEU A 51 12.74 2.35 -6.65
C LEU A 51 14.00 3.22 -6.43
N GLN A 52 13.90 4.55 -6.60
CA GLN A 52 14.98 5.49 -6.27
C GLN A 52 15.33 5.49 -4.78
N ALA A 53 14.37 5.20 -3.90
CA ALA A 53 14.57 5.06 -2.46
C ALA A 53 14.99 3.63 -2.04
N HIS A 54 15.27 2.74 -3.00
CA HIS A 54 15.60 1.32 -2.78
C HIS A 54 14.50 0.53 -2.07
N TYR A 55 13.24 0.88 -2.34
CA TYR A 55 12.08 0.12 -1.88
C TYR A 55 11.65 -0.86 -2.97
N ASP A 56 11.27 -2.05 -2.53
CA ASP A 56 10.47 -2.96 -3.34
C ASP A 56 9.00 -2.51 -3.33
N VAL A 57 8.25 -2.83 -4.38
CA VAL A 57 6.88 -2.33 -4.54
C VAL A 57 5.90 -3.45 -4.82
N ILE A 58 4.81 -3.45 -4.06
CA ILE A 58 3.61 -4.26 -4.30
C ILE A 58 2.47 -3.32 -4.65
N VAL A 59 1.96 -3.44 -5.88
CA VAL A 59 0.75 -2.74 -6.32
C VAL A 59 -0.43 -3.69 -6.15
N LEU A 60 -1.42 -3.28 -5.36
CA LEU A 60 -2.63 -4.06 -5.15
C LEU A 60 -3.70 -3.73 -6.20
N ASN A 61 -4.63 -4.66 -6.43
CA ASN A 61 -5.77 -4.48 -7.32
C ASN A 61 -7.08 -4.84 -6.61
N PRO A 62 -7.42 -4.16 -5.49
CA PRO A 62 -8.53 -4.54 -4.62
C PRO A 62 -9.92 -4.40 -5.28
N ASN A 63 -10.01 -3.74 -6.43
CA ASN A 63 -11.27 -3.54 -7.16
C ASN A 63 -11.53 -4.66 -8.19
N ASP A 64 -10.55 -5.53 -8.45
CA ASP A 64 -10.68 -6.60 -9.45
C ASP A 64 -11.14 -7.92 -8.81
N ASN A 65 -12.38 -7.92 -8.35
CA ASN A 65 -12.95 -9.00 -7.52
C ASN A 65 -13.73 -10.06 -8.30
N PHE A 66 -13.87 -9.91 -9.62
CA PHE A 66 -14.68 -10.81 -10.46
C PHE A 66 -13.86 -11.36 -11.63
N VAL A 67 -14.10 -12.62 -12.00
CA VAL A 67 -13.58 -13.27 -13.20
C VAL A 67 -14.60 -13.11 -14.31
N ASP A 68 -14.17 -12.55 -15.44
CA ASP A 68 -14.98 -12.56 -16.65
C ASP A 68 -15.01 -13.99 -17.24
N LEU A 69 -16.18 -14.62 -17.20
CA LEU A 69 -16.41 -15.98 -17.72
C LEU A 69 -16.16 -16.10 -19.23
N LYS A 70 -16.28 -14.99 -19.97
CA LYS A 70 -15.97 -14.96 -21.40
C LYS A 70 -14.46 -15.02 -21.61
N MET A 71 -13.71 -14.20 -20.86
CA MET A 71 -12.25 -14.24 -20.86
C MET A 71 -11.69 -15.59 -20.39
N GLU A 72 -12.32 -16.26 -19.42
CA GLU A 72 -11.85 -17.57 -18.96
C GLU A 72 -11.96 -18.63 -20.06
N LYS A 73 -13.03 -18.62 -20.85
CA LYS A 73 -13.22 -19.51 -22.00
C LYS A 73 -12.22 -19.20 -23.11
N GLU A 74 -12.01 -17.92 -23.42
CA GLU A 74 -11.02 -17.47 -24.40
C GLU A 74 -9.59 -17.83 -23.96
N TRP A 75 -9.23 -17.60 -22.70
CA TRP A 75 -7.92 -17.96 -22.14
C TRP A 75 -7.68 -19.47 -22.12
N LYS A 76 -8.69 -20.27 -21.75
CA LYS A 76 -8.61 -21.74 -21.83
C LYS A 76 -8.47 -22.21 -23.29
N SER A 77 -9.06 -21.49 -24.25
CA SER A 77 -8.89 -21.76 -25.68
C SER A 77 -7.47 -21.42 -26.15
N LEU A 78 -6.93 -20.27 -25.76
CA LEU A 78 -5.56 -19.84 -26.08
C LEU A 78 -4.49 -20.74 -25.45
N LEU A 79 -4.69 -21.19 -24.20
CA LEU A 79 -3.79 -22.14 -23.54
C LEU A 79 -3.76 -23.49 -24.27
N LYS A 80 -4.91 -23.99 -24.75
CA LYS A 80 -4.97 -25.20 -25.58
C LYS A 80 -4.24 -25.01 -26.91
N GLN A 81 -4.35 -23.83 -27.51
CA GLN A 81 -3.64 -23.49 -28.74
C GLN A 81 -2.12 -23.31 -28.54
N SER A 82 -1.64 -22.99 -27.34
CA SER A 82 -0.19 -22.88 -27.06
C SER A 82 0.53 -24.22 -26.83
N ILE A 83 -0.22 -25.32 -26.66
CA ILE A 83 0.33 -26.68 -26.50
C ILE A 83 0.54 -27.35 -27.87
N GLU A 84 -0.10 -26.85 -28.92
CA GLU A 84 0.12 -27.26 -30.31
C GLU A 84 0.88 -26.13 -31.04
N SER A 85 1.98 -26.46 -31.72
CA SER A 85 3.02 -25.53 -32.19
C SER A 85 2.56 -24.28 -32.99
N PRO A 86 3.38 -23.20 -33.05
CA PRO A 86 2.93 -21.91 -33.55
C PRO A 86 3.09 -21.80 -35.07
N SER A 87 1.98 -21.60 -35.78
CA SER A 87 2.01 -20.94 -37.09
C SER A 87 1.27 -19.61 -37.00
N LEU A 88 2.04 -18.52 -37.07
CA LEU A 88 1.55 -17.14 -37.16
C LEU A 88 0.46 -17.00 -38.23
N LYS A 89 -0.74 -16.59 -37.82
CA LYS A 89 -1.63 -15.81 -38.68
C LYS A 89 -2.21 -14.65 -37.87
N MET A 90 -1.80 -13.44 -38.27
CA MET A 90 -2.40 -12.20 -37.83
C MET A 90 -3.87 -12.20 -38.24
N ALA A 91 -4.78 -12.15 -37.27
CA ALA A 91 -6.19 -11.89 -37.50
C ALA A 91 -6.63 -10.76 -36.57
N GLN A 92 -6.71 -9.57 -37.15
CA GLN A 92 -7.57 -8.42 -36.84
C GLN A 92 -7.90 -8.17 -35.36
N ALA A 93 -7.18 -7.18 -34.80
CA ALA A 93 -7.54 -6.47 -33.59
C ALA A 93 -8.71 -5.50 -33.85
N GLU A 94 -9.92 -6.01 -34.02
CA GLU A 94 -11.14 -5.19 -34.08
C GLU A 94 -12.24 -5.80 -33.20
N SER A 95 -12.07 -5.73 -31.87
CA SER A 95 -13.18 -5.94 -30.92
C SER A 95 -12.87 -5.42 -29.51
N PHE A 96 -12.14 -4.31 -29.36
CA PHE A 96 -11.74 -3.80 -28.03
C PHE A 96 -12.74 -2.83 -27.38
N LEU A 97 -13.85 -2.45 -28.03
CA LEU A 97 -14.67 -1.31 -27.59
C LEU A 97 -16.19 -1.57 -27.45
N SER A 98 -16.61 -2.76 -27.01
CA SER A 98 -18.03 -2.97 -26.64
C SER A 98 -18.20 -3.35 -25.17
N PHE A 99 -18.06 -2.37 -24.27
CA PHE A 99 -18.45 -2.47 -22.86
C PHE A 99 -19.86 -1.90 -22.66
N GLN A 100 -20.91 -2.67 -22.97
CA GLN A 100 -22.31 -2.26 -22.69
C GLN A 100 -23.23 -3.39 -22.17
N HIS A 101 -22.70 -4.47 -21.58
CA HIS A 101 -23.53 -5.45 -20.88
C HIS A 101 -23.05 -5.69 -19.45
N PRO A 102 -23.96 -5.93 -18.46
CA PRO A 102 -23.58 -6.32 -17.12
C PRO A 102 -22.84 -7.67 -17.21
N LEU A 103 -21.53 -7.64 -16.96
CA LEU A 103 -20.70 -8.83 -16.96
C LEU A 103 -21.19 -9.76 -15.84
N GLN A 104 -21.72 -10.93 -16.20
CA GLN A 104 -21.97 -12.04 -15.28
C GLN A 104 -20.61 -12.63 -14.87
N GLY A 105 -19.90 -11.94 -13.97
CA GLY A 105 -18.59 -12.37 -13.47
C GLY A 105 -18.74 -13.29 -12.26
N LEU A 106 -17.96 -14.38 -12.21
CA LEU A 106 -17.86 -15.18 -11.00
C LEU A 106 -16.95 -14.46 -9.99
N PRO A 107 -17.36 -14.33 -8.73
CA PRO A 107 -16.50 -13.74 -7.71
C PRO A 107 -15.18 -14.53 -7.57
N LYS A 108 -14.03 -13.84 -7.53
CA LYS A 108 -12.71 -14.47 -7.35
C LYS A 108 -12.60 -15.07 -5.96
N ARG A 109 -12.22 -16.34 -5.87
CA ARG A 109 -12.08 -17.05 -4.59
C ARG A 109 -11.22 -16.24 -3.61
N CYS A 110 -11.75 -15.98 -2.42
CA CYS A 110 -11.06 -15.29 -1.32
C CYS A 110 -10.63 -13.84 -1.64
N SER A 111 -11.28 -13.20 -2.63
CA SER A 111 -11.03 -11.81 -3.04
C SER A 111 -12.34 -11.22 -3.58
N HIS A 112 -13.45 -11.45 -2.87
CA HIS A 112 -14.78 -10.99 -3.29
C HIS A 112 -15.00 -9.51 -2.95
N THR A 113 -14.31 -9.02 -1.93
CA THR A 113 -14.30 -7.61 -1.53
C THR A 113 -12.87 -7.07 -1.47
N PRO A 114 -12.69 -5.73 -1.51
CA PRO A 114 -11.39 -5.09 -1.27
C PRO A 114 -10.68 -5.57 0.01
N GLU A 115 -11.42 -5.75 1.10
CA GLU A 115 -10.92 -6.25 2.40
C GLU A 115 -10.38 -7.67 2.30
N GLU A 116 -11.14 -8.57 1.69
CA GLU A 116 -10.71 -9.95 1.47
C GLU A 116 -9.47 -10.01 0.58
N HIS A 117 -9.43 -9.20 -0.49
CA HIS A 117 -8.27 -9.13 -1.38
C HIS A 117 -7.00 -8.75 -0.61
N VAL A 118 -7.06 -7.67 0.18
CA VAL A 118 -5.91 -7.18 0.94
C VAL A 118 -5.50 -8.17 2.01
N ALA A 119 -6.46 -8.78 2.72
CA ALA A 119 -6.18 -9.84 3.69
C ALA A 119 -5.51 -11.07 3.03
N TYR A 120 -6.00 -11.49 1.87
CA TYR A 120 -5.42 -12.59 1.10
C TYR A 120 -3.98 -12.28 0.70
N VAL A 121 -3.72 -11.09 0.15
CA VAL A 121 -2.37 -10.69 -0.26
C VAL A 121 -1.44 -10.61 0.95
N TRP A 122 -1.93 -10.11 2.07
CA TRP A 122 -1.18 -10.09 3.32
C TRP A 122 -0.77 -11.50 3.74
N ASP A 123 -1.72 -12.42 3.87
CA ASP A 123 -1.51 -13.77 4.40
C ASP A 123 -0.60 -14.65 3.52
N HIS A 124 -0.66 -14.46 2.20
CA HIS A 124 0.04 -15.32 1.25
C HIS A 124 1.38 -14.76 0.78
N PHE A 125 1.55 -13.44 0.82
CA PHE A 125 2.75 -12.80 0.26
C PHE A 125 3.48 -11.95 1.30
N ILE A 126 2.82 -10.96 1.90
CA ILE A 126 3.50 -9.95 2.72
C ILE A 126 3.94 -10.54 4.08
N SER A 127 3.07 -11.27 4.77
CA SER A 127 3.34 -11.87 6.09
C SER A 127 4.55 -12.80 6.05
N ARG A 128 4.74 -13.51 4.92
CA ARG A 128 5.81 -14.48 4.69
C ARG A 128 7.17 -13.86 4.41
N THR A 129 7.25 -12.55 4.19
CA THR A 129 8.53 -11.87 3.98
C THR A 129 9.29 -11.74 5.31
N GLU A 130 10.43 -12.42 5.44
CA GLU A 130 11.25 -12.37 6.66
C GLU A 130 12.13 -11.11 6.71
N GLY A 131 12.22 -10.47 7.87
CA GLY A 131 13.10 -9.33 8.12
C GLY A 131 12.72 -8.01 7.45
N LYS A 132 11.66 -7.98 6.64
CA LYS A 132 11.27 -6.78 5.88
C LYS A 132 10.40 -5.82 6.68
N ASN A 133 10.75 -4.55 6.61
CA ASN A 133 9.88 -3.46 7.03
C ASN A 133 8.89 -3.14 5.91
N VAL A 134 7.62 -2.92 6.26
CA VAL A 134 6.55 -2.62 5.30
C VAL A 134 6.06 -1.19 5.49
N ALA A 135 5.90 -0.46 4.38
CA ALA A 135 5.21 0.83 4.34
C ALA A 135 3.95 0.72 3.47
N PHE A 136 2.94 1.52 3.80
CA PHE A 136 1.71 1.62 3.00
C PHE A 136 1.49 3.05 2.52
N ILE A 137 1.16 3.21 1.25
CA ILE A 137 0.49 4.41 0.73
C ILE A 137 -0.93 4.01 0.38
N VAL A 138 -1.88 4.72 0.97
CA VAL A 138 -3.29 4.35 0.99
C VAL A 138 -4.12 5.57 0.60
N HIS A 139 -5.01 5.41 -0.38
CA HIS A 139 -5.83 6.51 -0.90
C HIS A 139 -7.33 6.19 -0.78
N GLY A 140 -8.14 7.18 -0.36
CA GLY A 140 -9.60 7.08 -0.31
C GLY A 140 -10.10 5.92 0.56
N TYR A 141 -11.01 5.13 0.02
CA TYR A 141 -11.57 3.91 0.63
C TYR A 141 -10.51 2.89 1.03
N GLY A 142 -9.34 2.92 0.40
CA GLY A 142 -8.21 2.08 0.80
C GLY A 142 -7.88 2.19 2.29
N GLY A 143 -8.16 3.35 2.92
CA GLY A 143 -7.94 3.52 4.36
C GLY A 143 -8.87 2.66 5.20
N LEU A 144 -10.14 2.53 4.80
CA LEU A 144 -11.08 1.63 5.46
C LEU A 144 -10.56 0.19 5.40
N VAL A 145 -10.11 -0.22 4.21
CA VAL A 145 -9.55 -1.55 3.93
C VAL A 145 -8.27 -1.81 4.75
N PHE A 146 -7.39 -0.82 4.87
CA PHE A 146 -6.19 -0.94 5.70
C PHE A 146 -6.54 -1.10 7.19
N MET A 147 -7.53 -0.35 7.70
CA MET A 147 -7.96 -0.50 9.09
C MET A 147 -8.58 -1.88 9.35
N ASP A 148 -9.36 -2.42 8.41
CA ASP A 148 -9.85 -3.82 8.50
C ASP A 148 -8.70 -4.82 8.56
N LEU A 149 -7.67 -4.69 7.71
CA LEU A 149 -6.46 -5.50 7.78
C LEU A 149 -5.79 -5.39 9.16
N LEU A 150 -5.63 -4.18 9.67
CA LEU A 150 -5.01 -3.93 10.97
C LEU A 150 -5.78 -4.60 12.12
N VAL A 151 -7.12 -4.59 12.07
CA VAL A 151 -7.95 -5.28 13.08
C VAL A 151 -7.81 -6.80 12.94
N ARG A 152 -7.89 -7.35 11.72
CA ARG A 152 -7.84 -8.80 11.46
C ARG A 152 -6.47 -9.44 11.69
N ARG A 153 -5.38 -8.69 11.52
CA ARG A 153 -3.99 -9.18 11.59
C ARG A 153 -3.12 -8.32 12.52
N LYS A 154 -3.74 -7.83 13.60
CA LYS A 154 -3.17 -6.88 14.58
C LYS A 154 -1.69 -7.08 14.86
N TRP A 155 -1.30 -8.24 15.38
CA TRP A 155 0.07 -8.50 15.81
C TRP A 155 1.07 -8.48 14.65
N GLU A 156 0.73 -9.12 13.54
CA GLU A 156 1.61 -9.22 12.38
C GLU A 156 1.78 -7.84 11.74
N VAL A 157 0.69 -7.10 11.54
CA VAL A 157 0.71 -5.76 10.95
C VAL A 157 1.51 -4.81 11.83
N MET A 158 1.24 -4.78 13.13
CA MET A 158 1.95 -3.89 14.06
C MET A 158 3.45 -4.19 14.15
N SER A 159 3.86 -5.45 13.92
CA SER A 159 5.27 -5.86 13.94
C SER A 159 6.04 -5.48 12.66
N LYS A 160 5.42 -5.66 11.49
CA LYS A 160 6.06 -5.48 10.18
C LYS A 160 5.90 -4.08 9.61
N VAL A 161 4.73 -3.46 9.80
CA VAL A 161 4.45 -2.13 9.23
C VAL A 161 5.12 -1.06 10.09
N TYR A 162 5.99 -0.24 9.48
CA TYR A 162 6.67 0.85 10.19
C TYR A 162 6.06 2.22 9.92
N ALA A 163 5.33 2.39 8.81
CA ALA A 163 4.69 3.65 8.46
C ALA A 163 3.53 3.45 7.49
N VAL A 164 2.51 4.28 7.62
CA VAL A 164 1.31 4.32 6.78
C VAL A 164 1.02 5.78 6.42
N ALA A 165 0.94 6.05 5.13
CA ALA A 165 0.50 7.34 4.61
C ALA A 165 -0.93 7.20 4.08
N LEU A 166 -1.87 7.83 4.78
CA LEU A 166 -3.26 7.92 4.38
C LEU A 166 -3.44 9.19 3.55
N ILE A 167 -4.09 9.09 2.40
CA ILE A 167 -4.33 10.21 1.49
C ILE A 167 -5.84 10.33 1.33
N ASP A 168 -6.38 11.44 1.81
CA ASP A 168 -7.78 11.82 1.70
C ASP A 168 -8.72 10.63 1.92
N SER A 169 -8.61 10.01 3.10
CA SER A 169 -9.08 8.66 3.37
C SER A 169 -10.42 8.65 4.11
N ASP A 170 -11.36 7.79 3.69
CA ASP A 170 -12.71 7.69 4.25
C ASP A 170 -12.80 6.95 5.61
N HIS A 171 -11.65 6.56 6.15
CA HIS A 171 -11.57 5.78 7.37
C HIS A 171 -12.11 6.52 8.60
N HIS A 172 -12.68 5.74 9.54
CA HIS A 172 -13.24 6.26 10.79
C HIS A 172 -12.68 5.43 11.94
N VAL A 173 -11.59 5.91 12.52
CA VAL A 173 -10.82 5.18 13.54
C VAL A 173 -11.68 4.73 14.73
N GLY A 174 -12.55 5.61 15.26
CA GLY A 174 -13.45 5.24 16.37
C GLY A 174 -14.46 4.14 16.04
N HIS A 175 -14.98 4.09 14.81
CA HIS A 175 -15.94 3.05 14.40
C HIS A 175 -15.23 1.73 14.03
N GLN A 176 -14.03 1.81 13.45
CA GLN A 176 -13.33 0.64 12.93
C GLN A 176 -12.47 -0.08 13.95
N LEU A 177 -11.82 0.66 14.85
CA LEU A 177 -10.89 0.08 15.83
C LEU A 177 -11.51 -0.09 17.21
N GLY A 178 -12.72 0.46 17.41
CA GLY A 178 -13.39 0.49 18.70
C GLY A 178 -12.56 1.20 19.76
N SER A 179 -12.54 0.66 20.99
CA SER A 179 -11.83 1.24 22.14
C SER A 179 -10.48 0.56 22.44
N ASP A 180 -9.86 -0.08 21.44
CA ASP A 180 -8.56 -0.73 21.61
C ASP A 180 -7.43 0.29 21.75
N GLY A 181 -7.03 0.56 23.00
CA GLY A 181 -5.99 1.53 23.32
C GLY A 181 -4.63 1.22 22.67
N GLN A 182 -4.32 -0.06 22.38
CA GLN A 182 -3.07 -0.44 21.75
C GLN A 182 -3.07 -0.12 20.25
N LEU A 183 -4.18 -0.38 19.56
CA LEU A 183 -4.34 0.01 18.16
C LEU A 183 -4.33 1.53 17.99
N LEU A 184 -5.04 2.24 18.85
CA LEU A 184 -5.07 3.71 18.86
C LEU A 184 -3.67 4.31 19.08
N ALA A 185 -2.92 3.77 20.05
CA ALA A 185 -1.55 4.18 20.28
C ALA A 185 -0.65 3.89 19.07
N TRP A 186 -0.81 2.72 18.45
CA TRP A 186 0.00 2.32 17.29
C TRP A 186 -0.24 3.25 16.10
N ILE A 187 -1.49 3.53 15.73
CA ILE A 187 -1.83 4.42 14.61
C ILE A 187 -1.29 5.82 14.86
N LYS A 188 -1.39 6.33 16.08
CA LYS A 188 -0.83 7.63 16.45
C LYS A 188 0.65 7.78 16.13
N HIS A 189 1.40 6.69 16.21
CA HIS A 189 2.85 6.68 15.95
C HIS A 189 3.21 6.30 14.51
N HIS A 190 2.42 5.44 13.85
CA HIS A 190 2.77 4.85 12.56
C HIS A 190 1.96 5.40 11.39
N CYS A 191 0.90 6.16 11.63
CA CYS A 191 0.06 6.74 10.57
C CYS A 191 0.24 8.26 10.50
N ARG A 192 0.16 8.78 9.27
CA ARG A 192 -0.02 10.21 8.99
C ARG A 192 -0.99 10.35 7.82
N GLU A 193 -1.86 11.34 7.92
CA GLU A 193 -2.86 11.60 6.90
C GLU A 193 -2.61 12.91 6.16
N TRP A 194 -2.76 12.88 4.83
CA TRP A 194 -2.76 14.01 3.93
C TRP A 194 -4.17 14.22 3.39
N VAL A 195 -4.89 15.21 3.92
CA VAL A 195 -6.26 15.52 3.51
C VAL A 195 -6.29 16.62 2.45
N THR A 196 -7.32 16.61 1.60
CA THR A 196 -7.58 17.72 0.70
C THR A 196 -7.86 19.00 1.49
N SER A 197 -7.21 20.10 1.11
CA SER A 197 -7.29 21.36 1.83
C SER A 197 -6.77 22.52 0.97
N PRO A 198 -7.33 23.73 1.13
CA PRO A 198 -6.78 24.93 0.50
C PRO A 198 -5.44 25.38 1.13
N LYS A 199 -5.05 24.79 2.27
CA LYS A 199 -3.79 25.13 2.93
C LYS A 199 -2.60 24.60 2.12
N PRO A 200 -1.42 25.25 2.21
CA PRO A 200 -0.20 24.71 1.64
C PRO A 200 0.13 23.30 2.15
N LEU A 201 0.80 22.51 1.33
CA LEU A 201 1.28 21.16 1.66
C LEU A 201 1.96 21.13 3.04
N ASP A 202 1.69 20.08 3.81
CA ASP A 202 2.22 19.83 5.16
C ASP A 202 1.74 20.77 6.27
N LYS A 203 0.88 21.76 5.97
CA LYS A 203 0.25 22.56 7.04
C LYS A 203 -0.81 21.75 7.75
N LEU A 204 -0.91 21.92 9.07
CA LEU A 204 -1.90 21.24 9.91
C LEU A 204 -3.31 21.51 9.39
N ALA A 205 -4.00 20.45 8.99
CA ALA A 205 -5.42 20.50 8.68
C ALA A 205 -6.18 20.46 10.01
N ALA A 206 -6.95 21.51 10.29
CA ALA A 206 -7.59 21.68 11.59
C ALA A 206 -8.99 21.07 11.53
N THR A 207 -9.13 19.79 11.81
CA THR A 207 -10.42 19.18 12.12
C THR A 207 -10.61 19.15 13.64
N VAL A 208 -11.69 19.78 14.09
CA VAL A 208 -11.97 20.17 15.50
C VAL A 208 -12.42 18.99 16.38
N LEU A 209 -12.36 17.75 15.90
CA LEU A 209 -12.74 16.56 16.67
C LEU A 209 -11.54 15.60 16.82
N LYS A 210 -10.95 15.63 18.01
CA LYS A 210 -10.13 14.58 18.66
C LYS A 210 -9.04 13.90 17.80
N LYS A 211 -7.88 14.55 17.72
CA LYS A 211 -6.54 14.11 18.19
C LYS A 211 -6.14 12.61 18.15
N GLU A 212 -6.46 11.85 17.11
CA GLU A 212 -6.07 10.43 17.03
C GLU A 212 -4.68 10.23 16.38
N PHE A 213 -4.32 10.97 15.32
CA PHE A 213 -2.98 10.94 14.68
C PHE A 213 -2.74 12.21 13.83
N PRO A 214 -1.50 12.50 13.39
CA PRO A 214 -1.18 13.74 12.68
C PRO A 214 -1.87 13.84 11.30
N VAL A 215 -2.64 14.90 11.09
CA VAL A 215 -3.33 15.22 9.83
C VAL A 215 -2.75 16.50 9.22
N VAL A 216 -2.33 16.46 7.96
CA VAL A 216 -1.73 17.59 7.25
C VAL A 216 -2.42 17.80 5.90
N SER A 217 -2.28 18.99 5.33
CA SER A 217 -2.78 19.28 3.99
C SER A 217 -1.99 18.52 2.92
N ALA A 218 -2.70 17.96 1.94
CA ALA A 218 -2.16 17.42 0.69
C ALA A 218 -1.70 18.50 -0.31
N GLY A 219 -1.98 19.78 -0.03
CA GLY A 219 -1.63 20.91 -0.89
C GLY A 219 -2.54 21.07 -2.11
N THR A 220 -3.72 20.46 -2.08
CA THR A 220 -4.74 20.52 -3.14
C THR A 220 -6.12 20.29 -2.55
N GLU A 221 -7.13 20.87 -3.17
CA GLU A 221 -8.56 20.63 -2.87
C GLU A 221 -9.14 19.51 -3.74
N LYS A 222 -8.38 19.05 -4.74
CA LYS A 222 -8.84 17.99 -5.67
C LYS A 222 -8.42 16.62 -5.15
N HIS A 223 -9.39 15.81 -4.75
CA HIS A 223 -9.20 14.42 -4.33
C HIS A 223 -8.35 13.61 -5.32
N SER A 224 -8.66 13.73 -6.62
CA SER A 224 -7.94 13.02 -7.70
C SER A 224 -6.47 13.40 -7.85
N LEU A 225 -6.07 14.58 -7.37
CA LEU A 225 -4.68 15.04 -7.42
C LEU A 225 -3.92 14.82 -6.10
N ALA A 226 -4.62 14.59 -5.00
CA ALA A 226 -4.03 14.45 -3.67
C ALA A 226 -2.87 13.44 -3.62
N PRO A 227 -2.93 12.27 -4.28
CA PRO A 227 -1.80 11.33 -4.33
C PRO A 227 -0.54 11.94 -4.96
N SER A 228 -0.69 12.61 -6.11
CA SER A 228 0.44 13.22 -6.81
C SER A 228 0.99 14.44 -6.07
N SER A 229 0.12 15.26 -5.46
CA SER A 229 0.50 16.50 -4.77
C SER A 229 1.24 16.24 -3.46
N SER A 230 0.91 15.16 -2.75
CA SER A 230 1.49 14.84 -1.44
C SER A 230 2.72 13.91 -1.49
N LEU A 231 3.01 13.33 -2.67
CA LEU A 231 3.97 12.24 -2.83
C LEU A 231 5.37 12.53 -2.25
N GLN A 232 5.92 13.70 -2.53
CA GLN A 232 7.24 14.10 -2.01
C GLN A 232 7.27 14.18 -0.49
N SER A 233 6.19 14.69 0.12
CA SER A 233 6.09 14.75 1.57
C SER A 233 5.97 13.38 2.20
N ILE A 234 5.21 12.47 1.58
CA ILE A 234 5.04 11.09 2.03
C ILE A 234 6.39 10.37 2.09
N PHE A 235 7.20 10.46 1.04
CA PHE A 235 8.54 9.83 1.05
C PHE A 235 9.47 10.47 2.10
N LYS A 236 9.37 11.79 2.33
CA LYS A 236 10.09 12.46 3.41
C LYS A 236 9.65 11.94 4.78
N TYR A 237 8.36 11.67 4.98
CA TYR A 237 7.83 11.05 6.18
C TYR A 237 8.36 9.63 6.37
N PHE A 238 8.29 8.78 5.35
CA PHE A 238 8.83 7.41 5.42
C PHE A 238 10.32 7.36 5.74
N LYS A 239 11.13 8.23 5.11
CA LYS A 239 12.56 8.33 5.41
C LYS A 239 12.81 8.69 6.88
N LYS A 240 12.00 9.57 7.47
CA LYS A 240 12.11 9.94 8.89
C LYS A 240 11.66 8.80 9.81
N ALA A 241 10.53 8.17 9.50
CA ALA A 241 9.97 7.06 10.28
C ALA A 241 10.93 5.86 10.32
N LEU A 242 11.52 5.50 9.17
CA LEU A 242 12.48 4.41 9.09
C LEU A 242 13.74 4.70 9.91
N LYS A 243 14.30 5.92 9.82
CA LYS A 243 15.45 6.33 10.64
C LYS A 243 15.14 6.22 12.14
N ALA A 244 13.97 6.70 12.57
CA ALA A 244 13.57 6.63 13.98
C ALA A 244 13.46 5.18 14.46
N LYS A 245 12.89 4.28 13.65
CA LYS A 245 12.81 2.84 13.96
C LYS A 245 14.20 2.23 14.12
N THR A 246 15.10 2.49 13.19
CA THR A 246 16.48 1.98 13.22
C THR A 246 17.24 2.47 14.45
N THR A 247 17.11 3.74 14.83
CA THR A 247 17.74 4.29 16.04
C THR A 247 17.24 3.61 17.32
N ILE A 248 15.94 3.34 17.43
CA ILE A 248 15.36 2.63 18.57
C ILE A 248 15.94 1.21 18.66
N THR A 249 15.99 0.48 17.54
CA THR A 249 16.57 -0.87 17.51
C THR A 249 18.03 -0.88 17.96
N PHE A 250 18.86 0.06 17.50
CA PHE A 250 20.26 0.15 17.92
C PHE A 250 20.43 0.50 19.41
N SER A 251 19.55 1.34 19.97
CA SER A 251 19.60 1.70 21.40
C SER A 251 19.18 0.57 22.34
N GLN A 252 18.44 -0.42 21.83
CA GLN A 252 17.95 -1.57 22.60
C GLN A 252 18.93 -2.76 22.58
N VAL A 253 20.00 -2.72 21.77
CA VAL A 253 21.06 -3.73 21.82
C VAL A 253 21.96 -3.42 23.02
N PRO A 254 22.11 -4.32 24.02
CA PRO A 254 23.00 -4.09 25.15
C PRO A 254 24.44 -3.92 24.65
N ILE A 255 25.08 -2.82 25.03
CA ILE A 255 26.51 -2.63 24.82
C ILE A 255 27.22 -3.61 25.77
N GLU A 256 27.72 -4.73 25.24
CA GLU A 256 28.62 -5.61 25.99
C GLU A 256 29.92 -4.85 26.29
N THR A 257 30.00 -4.28 27.48
CA THR A 257 31.27 -3.76 28.00
C THR A 257 32.10 -4.94 28.49
N ARG A 258 33.09 -5.36 27.69
CA ARG A 258 34.17 -6.25 28.14
C ARG A 258 34.99 -5.55 29.22
N SER A 259 34.58 -5.68 30.49
CA SER A 259 35.44 -5.32 31.62
C SER A 259 36.42 -6.47 31.87
N SER A 260 37.68 -6.28 31.46
CA SER A 260 38.78 -7.19 31.78
C SER A 260 39.14 -7.05 33.27
N THR A 261 38.53 -7.85 34.14
CA THR A 261 38.99 -8.00 35.52
C THR A 261 40.20 -8.93 35.56
N LYS A 262 41.41 -8.35 35.54
CA LYS A 262 42.63 -9.07 35.95
C LYS A 262 42.58 -9.30 37.46
N ARG A 263 42.16 -10.49 37.89
CA ARG A 263 42.44 -11.00 39.25
C ARG A 263 43.95 -11.16 39.38
N LYS A 264 44.59 -10.30 40.18
CA LYS A 264 45.93 -10.58 40.73
C LYS A 264 45.75 -11.67 41.80
N GLN A 265 46.25 -12.86 41.52
CA GLN A 265 46.63 -13.80 42.56
C GLN A 265 48.00 -13.37 43.08
N SER A 266 48.10 -13.10 44.38
CA SER A 266 49.37 -13.00 45.10
C SER A 266 49.27 -14.00 46.24
N ALA A 267 50.09 -15.04 46.13
CA ALA A 267 50.49 -15.94 47.22
C ALA A 267 51.70 -15.33 47.94
#